data_AF-A0A956RAQ7-F1
#
_entry.id   AF-A0A956RAQ7-F1
#
_cell.length_a   1.000
_cell.length_b   1.000
_cell.length_c   1.000
_cell.angle_alpha   90.00
_cell.angle_beta   90.00
_cell.angle_gamma   90.00
#
_symmetry.space_group_name_H-M   'P 1'
#
loop_
_entity.id
_entity.type
_entity.pdbx_description
1 polymer ?
#
loop_
_entity_poly.entity_id
_entity_poly.type
_entity_poly.pdbx_seq_one_letter_code
_entity_poly.pdbx_strand_id
1 'polypeptide(L)'
;MRDHQPLRGDQAGVQLAGRHHRWDEHTDVVVVGLGAAGGAAAIEARTGGADVLLVDRFAGGGATGKSAGAIYFGGGTDLQRQAGYDDSPE
;
A
#
# COMPACT_ATOMS: atom_id res chain seq x y z
N MET A 1 5.81 -0.65 -20.85
CA MET A 1 5.33 -1.64 -19.87
C MET A 1 6.27 -2.83 -19.98
N ARG A 2 7.08 -3.11 -18.95
CA ARG A 2 7.94 -4.31 -19.00
C ARG A 2 7.08 -5.48 -18.56
N ASP A 3 7.18 -6.60 -19.25
CA ASP A 3 6.62 -7.88 -18.78
C ASP A 3 7.31 -8.20 -17.45
N HIS A 4 6.64 -7.89 -16.33
CA HIS A 4 7.09 -8.31 -15.03
C HIS A 4 6.67 -9.78 -14.91
N GLN A 5 7.62 -10.65 -14.59
CA GLN A 5 7.30 -12.00 -14.18
C GLN A 5 7.19 -11.95 -12.66
N PRO A 6 6.02 -12.26 -12.07
CA PRO A 6 5.85 -12.22 -10.62
C PRO A 6 6.93 -13.04 -9.93
N LEU A 7 7.39 -12.59 -8.76
CA LEU A 7 8.21 -13.41 -7.87
C LEU A 7 7.35 -14.59 -7.41
N ARG A 8 7.35 -15.66 -8.21
CA ARG A 8 6.65 -16.90 -7.90
C ARG A 8 7.46 -17.58 -6.81
N GLY A 9 7.02 -17.45 -5.56
CA GLY A 9 7.37 -18.40 -4.51
C GLY A 9 7.03 -19.83 -4.95
N ASP A 10 7.38 -20.84 -4.13
CA ASP A 10 7.10 -22.24 -4.46
C ASP A 10 5.65 -22.41 -4.94
N GLN A 11 5.49 -22.70 -6.23
CA GLN A 11 4.18 -22.86 -6.87
C GLN A 11 3.40 -24.04 -6.26
N ALA A 12 4.09 -24.96 -5.58
CA ALA A 12 3.44 -26.06 -4.90
C ALA A 12 2.55 -25.57 -3.74
N GLY A 13 2.97 -24.52 -3.01
CA GLY A 13 2.28 -24.08 -1.81
C GLY A 13 3.22 -23.95 -0.61
N VAL A 14 2.67 -24.11 0.58
CA VAL A 14 3.43 -24.17 1.84
C VAL A 14 3.29 -25.57 2.45
N GLN A 15 4.41 -26.17 2.80
CA GLN A 15 4.46 -27.43 3.54
C GLN A 15 4.64 -27.14 5.03
N LEU A 16 3.63 -27.46 5.85
CA LEU A 16 3.63 -27.22 7.30
C LEU A 16 3.17 -28.47 8.03
N ALA A 17 3.98 -28.94 8.99
CA ALA A 17 3.67 -30.11 9.83
C ALA A 17 3.21 -31.37 9.04
N GLY A 18 3.86 -31.65 7.90
CA GLY A 18 3.53 -32.80 7.05
C GLY A 18 2.29 -32.63 6.17
N ARG A 19 1.63 -31.46 6.20
CA ARG A 19 0.50 -31.11 5.33
C ARG A 19 0.94 -30.16 4.23
N HIS A 20 0.27 -30.27 3.09
CA HIS A 20 0.49 -29.42 1.93
C HIS A 20 -0.68 -28.44 1.76
N HIS A 21 -0.41 -27.15 1.85
CA HIS A 21 -1.39 -26.08 1.66
C HIS A 21 -1.12 -25.40 0.32
N ARG A 22 -2.06 -25.50 -0.62
CA ARG A 22 -1.98 -24.76 -1.89
C ARG A 22 -2.17 -23.27 -1.64
N TRP A 23 -1.58 -22.44 -2.49
CA TRP A 23 -1.88 -21.02 -2.54
C TRP A 23 -3.30 -20.79 -3.06
N ASP A 24 -4.08 -19.96 -2.38
CA ASP A 24 -5.41 -19.56 -2.83
C ASP A 24 -5.34 -18.49 -3.92
N GLU A 25 -4.35 -17.58 -3.83
CA GLU A 25 -4.16 -16.47 -4.75
C GLU A 25 -2.67 -16.20 -5.03
N HIS A 26 -2.38 -15.54 -6.15
CA HIS A 26 -1.04 -15.14 -6.55
C HIS A 26 -1.04 -13.69 -7.05
N THR A 27 -0.07 -12.90 -6.61
CA THR A 27 0.08 -11.49 -7.00
C THR A 27 1.54 -11.07 -6.86
N ASP A 28 1.93 -9.90 -7.36
CA ASP A 28 3.30 -9.39 -7.17
C ASP A 28 3.49 -8.77 -5.78
N VAL A 29 2.48 -8.04 -5.31
CA VAL A 29 2.51 -7.30 -4.05
C VAL A 29 1.25 -7.60 -3.25
N VAL A 30 1.43 -8.17 -2.06
CA VAL A 30 0.37 -8.27 -1.05
C VAL A 30 0.52 -7.14 -0.04
N VAL A 31 -0.51 -6.31 0.11
CA VAL A 31 -0.56 -5.26 1.14
C VAL A 31 -1.54 -5.68 2.23
N VAL A 32 -1.05 -5.76 3.47
CA VAL A 32 -1.86 -6.16 4.63
C VAL A 32 -2.21 -4.93 5.46
N GLY A 33 -3.47 -4.51 5.40
CA GLY A 33 -4.05 -3.38 6.12
C GLY A 33 -4.38 -2.20 5.18
N LEU A 34 -5.66 -1.87 5.07
CA LEU A 34 -6.20 -0.72 4.34
C LEU A 34 -6.27 0.51 5.25
N GLY A 35 -5.12 1.02 5.68
CA GLY A 35 -4.97 2.36 6.27
C GLY A 35 -4.38 3.36 5.27
N ALA A 36 -3.98 4.57 5.72
CA ALA A 36 -3.27 5.53 4.86
C ALA A 36 -2.03 4.91 4.19
N ALA A 37 -1.19 4.25 5.00
CA ALA A 37 0.06 3.66 4.52
C ALA A 37 -0.19 2.53 3.50
N GLY A 38 -1.10 1.59 3.81
CA GLY A 38 -1.39 0.48 2.92
C GLY A 38 -2.10 0.92 1.64
N GLY A 39 -3.04 1.86 1.73
CA GLY A 39 -3.69 2.45 0.56
C GLY A 39 -2.69 3.16 -0.36
N ALA A 40 -1.81 3.99 0.20
CA ALA A 40 -0.75 4.65 -0.58
C ALA A 40 0.19 3.63 -1.23
N ALA A 41 0.67 2.63 -0.49
CA ALA A 41 1.55 1.58 -1.00
C ALA A 41 0.89 0.78 -2.15
N ALA A 42 -0.39 0.43 -2.00
CA ALA A 42 -1.13 -0.31 -3.03
C ALA A 42 -1.32 0.52 -4.31
N ILE A 43 -1.64 1.81 -4.18
CA ILE A 43 -1.78 2.72 -5.33
C ILE A 43 -0.45 2.88 -6.07
N GLU A 44 0.65 3.12 -5.35
CA GLU A 44 1.97 3.29 -5.96
C GLU A 44 2.44 2.00 -6.65
N ALA A 45 2.30 0.85 -5.99
CA ALA A 45 2.63 -0.43 -6.61
C ALA A 45 1.81 -0.70 -7.88
N ARG A 46 0.50 -0.42 -7.83
CA ARG A 46 -0.39 -0.60 -8.99
C ARG A 46 -0.06 0.37 -10.12
N THR A 47 0.27 1.61 -9.80
CA THR A 47 0.72 2.63 -10.78
C THR A 47 2.03 2.21 -11.43
N GLY A 48 2.91 1.53 -10.68
CA GLY A 48 4.12 0.89 -11.18
C GLY A 48 3.87 -0.33 -12.09
N GLY A 49 2.61 -0.78 -12.24
CA GLY A 49 2.22 -1.90 -13.10
C GLY A 49 2.19 -3.26 -12.41
N ALA A 50 2.36 -3.31 -11.09
CA ALA A 50 2.22 -4.55 -10.34
C ALA A 50 0.75 -5.02 -10.30
N ASP A 51 0.56 -6.33 -10.28
CA ASP A 51 -0.64 -6.91 -9.72
C ASP A 51 -0.58 -6.80 -8.18
N VAL A 52 -1.67 -6.31 -7.58
CA VAL A 52 -1.70 -5.96 -6.16
C VAL A 52 -2.94 -6.56 -5.50
N LEU A 53 -2.71 -7.36 -4.47
CA LEU A 53 -3.76 -7.81 -3.56
C LEU A 53 -3.67 -7.03 -2.25
N LEU A 54 -4.66 -6.18 -1.99
CA LEU A 54 -4.79 -5.48 -0.72
C LEU A 54 -5.89 -6.13 0.13
N VAL A 55 -5.55 -6.49 1.36
CA VAL A 55 -6.45 -7.14 2.31
C VAL A 55 -6.54 -6.31 3.59
N ASP A 56 -7.69 -6.31 4.23
CA ASP A 56 -7.90 -5.71 5.54
C ASP A 56 -8.69 -6.67 6.43
N ARG A 57 -8.50 -6.55 7.75
CA ARG A 57 -9.26 -7.36 8.72
C ARG A 57 -10.74 -6.95 8.77
N PHE A 58 -11.05 -5.70 8.44
CA PHE A 58 -12.39 -5.11 8.48
C PHE A 58 -12.71 -4.45 7.14
N ALA A 59 -13.48 -3.36 7.16
CA ALA A 59 -13.85 -2.60 5.96
C ALA A 59 -12.77 -1.60 5.49
N GLY A 60 -11.59 -1.58 6.12
CA GLY A 60 -10.54 -0.59 5.88
C GLY A 60 -10.73 0.74 6.61
N GLY A 61 -9.89 1.71 6.27
CA GLY A 61 -9.73 3.01 6.95
C GLY A 61 -8.86 2.94 8.21
N GLY A 62 -9.00 1.90 9.03
CA GLY A 62 -8.20 1.71 10.25
C GLY A 62 -8.26 2.91 11.20
N ALA A 63 -7.14 3.25 11.83
CA ALA A 63 -7.02 4.46 12.66
C ALA A 63 -7.07 5.75 11.82
N THR A 64 -6.57 5.73 10.57
CA THR A 64 -6.62 6.86 9.65
C THR A 64 -8.05 7.36 9.43
N GLY A 65 -8.98 6.45 9.14
CA GLY A 65 -10.39 6.78 8.89
C GLY A 65 -11.14 7.32 10.12
N LYS A 66 -10.56 7.18 11.33
CA LYS A 66 -11.09 7.74 12.58
C LYS A 66 -10.37 9.02 13.02
N SER A 67 -9.31 9.40 12.32
CA SER A 67 -8.51 10.58 12.67
C SER A 67 -9.23 11.88 12.30
N ALA A 68 -8.78 12.99 12.87
CA ALA A 68 -9.23 14.33 12.45
C ALA A 68 -8.73 14.72 11.04
N GLY A 69 -7.93 13.86 10.38
CA GLY A 69 -7.43 14.11 9.03
C GLY A 69 -6.32 15.15 8.93
N ALA A 70 -5.68 15.52 10.05
CA ALA A 70 -4.53 16.41 10.03
C ALA A 70 -3.33 15.69 9.38
N ILE A 71 -2.84 16.25 8.27
CA ILE A 71 -1.64 15.79 7.58
C ILE A 71 -0.62 16.93 7.62
N TYR A 72 0.58 16.62 8.11
CA TYR A 72 1.65 17.61 8.25
C TYR A 72 2.36 17.77 6.90
N PHE A 73 1.88 18.72 6.11
CA PHE A 73 2.55 19.16 4.89
C PHE A 73 3.25 20.49 5.14
N GLY A 74 4.42 20.67 4.54
CA GLY A 74 5.24 21.86 4.62
C GLY A 74 6.16 21.96 3.41
N GLY A 75 7.16 22.84 3.50
CA GLY A 75 8.12 23.05 2.43
C GLY A 75 7.61 23.88 1.25
N GLY A 76 6.65 24.77 1.50
CA GLY A 76 6.18 25.73 0.50
C GLY A 76 5.10 25.20 -0.42
N THR A 77 4.17 24.41 0.14
CA THR A 77 2.99 23.91 -0.59
C THR A 77 2.19 25.06 -1.22
N ASP A 78 1.42 24.75 -2.27
CA ASP A 78 0.54 25.73 -2.93
C ASP A 78 -0.43 26.38 -1.94
N LEU A 79 -0.93 25.61 -0.97
CA LEU A 79 -1.81 26.11 0.09
C LEU A 79 -1.10 27.12 0.98
N GLN A 80 0.14 26.84 1.42
CA GLN A 80 0.94 27.78 2.22
C GLN A 80 1.18 29.08 1.45
N ARG A 81 1.58 28.97 0.17
CA ARG A 81 1.83 30.13 -0.69
C ARG A 81 0.58 30.99 -0.89
N GLN A 82 -0.57 30.36 -1.13
CA GLN A 82 -1.85 31.08 -1.27
C GLN A 82 -2.30 31.75 0.03
N ALA A 83 -1.97 31.15 1.18
CA ALA A 83 -2.25 31.70 2.50
C ALA A 83 -1.21 32.75 2.96
N GLY A 84 -0.17 33.02 2.17
CA GLY A 84 0.87 34.00 2.49
C GLY A 84 1.92 33.52 3.48
N TYR A 85 2.07 32.20 3.65
CA TYR A 85 3.13 31.58 4.46
C TYR A 85 4.33 31.21 3.59
N ASP A 86 5.51 31.63 4.03
CA ASP A 86 6.80 31.21 3.47
C ASP A 86 7.34 30.04 4.29
N ASP A 87 7.77 28.96 3.63
CA ASP A 87 8.21 27.73 4.26
C ASP A 87 9.16 26.95 3.34
N SER A 88 10.10 26.22 3.93
CA SER A 88 11.11 25.39 3.24
C SER A 88 11.13 23.96 3.78
N PRO A 89 11.60 22.97 3.00
CA PRO A 89 11.77 21.62 3.51
C PRO A 89 12.78 21.52 4.67
N GLU A 90 13.77 22.42 4.70
CA GLU A 90 14.73 22.62 5.80
C GLU A 90 14.11 23.37 6.99
#